data_AF-A0A0H4VCI8-F1
#
_entry.id   AF-A0A0H4VCI8-F1
#
_cell.length_a   1.000
_cell.length_b   1.000
_cell.length_c   1.000
_cell.angle_alpha   90.00
_cell.angle_beta   90.00
_cell.angle_gamma   90.00
#
_symmetry.space_group_name_H-M   'P 1'
#
loop_
_entity.id
_entity.type
_entity.pdbx_description
1 polymer ?
#
loop_
_entity_poly.entity_id
_entity_poly.type
_entity_poly.pdbx_seq_one_letter_code
_entity_poly.pdbx_strand_id
1 'polypeptide(L)'
;MYETRDVAVAKLLASLPAPHEINGILIHSPRAGNVVNRCLERTSRPFGGIIYCISDAAAAPFEGKQGMDIRVAARPDEASMLALIGSP
;
A
#
# COMPACT_ATOMS: atom_id res chain seq x y z
N MET A 1 -7.34 15.30 -16.56
CA MET A 1 -6.91 14.14 -17.36
C MET A 1 -5.90 13.38 -16.52
N TYR A 2 -6.21 12.15 -16.11
CA TYR A 2 -5.24 11.30 -15.41
C TYR A 2 -4.34 10.63 -16.45
N GLU A 3 -3.03 10.70 -16.25
CA GLU A 3 -2.02 10.09 -17.13
C GLU A 3 -1.17 9.13 -16.31
N THR A 4 -1.05 7.88 -16.77
CA THR A 4 -0.15 6.90 -16.17
C THR A 4 1.26 7.16 -16.68
N ARG A 5 2.17 7.53 -15.77
CA ARG A 5 3.60 7.74 -16.09
C ARG A 5 4.45 6.68 -15.41
N ASP A 6 5.43 6.15 -16.13
CA ASP A 6 6.49 5.34 -15.51
C ASP A 6 7.40 6.29 -14.71
N VAL A 7 7.32 6.19 -13.38
CA VAL A 7 8.12 6.99 -12.45
C VAL A 7 9.05 6.06 -11.68
N ALA A 8 10.34 6.38 -11.67
CA ALA A 8 11.31 5.65 -10.89
C ALA A 8 10.96 5.71 -9.38
N VAL A 9 11.16 4.60 -8.67
CA VAL A 9 10.89 4.49 -7.22
C VAL A 9 11.57 5.62 -6.41
N ALA A 10 12.78 6.03 -6.80
CA ALA A 10 13.47 7.13 -6.13
C ALA A 10 12.73 8.48 -6.25
N LYS A 11 12.10 8.76 -7.40
CA LYS A 11 11.28 9.96 -7.59
C LYS A 11 10.00 9.91 -6.76
N LEU A 12 9.36 8.73 -6.67
CA LEU A 12 8.20 8.52 -5.82
C LEU A 12 8.53 8.84 -4.36
N LEU A 13 9.60 8.24 -3.82
CA LEU A 13 10.05 8.48 -2.45
C LEU A 13 10.34 9.95 -2.15
N ALA A 14 10.90 10.70 -3.11
CA ALA A 14 11.17 12.13 -2.93
C ALA A 14 9.91 13.02 -2.89
N SER A 15 8.78 12.51 -3.40
CA SER A 15 7.51 13.26 -3.50
C SER A 15 6.47 12.88 -2.44
N LEU A 16 6.67 11.77 -1.73
CA LEU A 16 5.74 11.31 -0.71
C LEU A 16 5.98 12.08 0.60
N PRO A 17 4.93 12.39 1.38
CA PRO A 17 5.11 12.70 2.79
C PRO A 17 5.92 11.58 3.43
N ALA A 18 6.64 11.90 4.50
CA ALA A 18 7.51 10.91 5.10
C ALA A 18 6.66 9.68 5.45
N PRO A 19 7.03 8.45 5.06
CA PRO A 19 6.11 7.31 5.10
C PRO A 19 5.46 7.05 6.47
N HIS A 20 6.13 7.44 7.56
CA HIS A 20 5.61 7.37 8.93
C HIS A 20 4.42 8.31 9.22
N GLU A 21 4.15 9.29 8.36
CA GLU A 21 2.99 10.19 8.43
C GLU A 21 1.77 9.61 7.71
N ILE A 22 1.93 8.52 6.94
CA ILE A 22 0.85 7.87 6.23
C ILE A 22 0.15 6.89 7.17
N ASN A 23 -1.15 7.07 7.41
CA ASN A 23 -1.92 6.16 8.25
C ASN A 23 -2.35 4.89 7.51
N GLY A 24 -2.52 4.96 6.18
CA GLY A 24 -2.81 3.78 5.39
C GLY A 24 -2.59 3.94 3.89
N ILE A 25 -2.41 2.81 3.21
CA ILE A 25 -2.11 2.71 1.78
C ILE A 25 -3.08 1.74 1.12
N LEU A 26 -3.68 2.14 0.00
CA LEU A 26 -4.55 1.30 -0.81
C LEU A 26 -3.74 0.60 -1.92
N ILE A 27 -3.86 -0.72 -2.01
CA ILE A 27 -3.17 -1.58 -2.98
C ILE A 27 -4.19 -2.29 -3.87
N HIS A 28 -4.31 -1.82 -5.12
CA HIS A 28 -5.26 -2.35 -6.10
C HIS A 28 -4.68 -3.47 -6.99
N SER A 29 -3.41 -3.86 -6.83
CA SER A 29 -2.84 -4.96 -7.60
C SER A 29 -1.55 -5.53 -6.98
N PRO A 30 -1.18 -6.78 -7.30
CA PRO A 30 0.11 -7.36 -6.90
C PRO A 30 1.31 -6.52 -7.37
N ARG A 31 1.22 -5.94 -8.57
CA ARG A 31 2.27 -5.05 -9.10
C ARG A 31 2.46 -3.82 -8.21
N ALA A 32 1.37 -3.18 -7.81
CA ALA A 32 1.42 -2.02 -6.91
C ALA A 32 1.99 -2.41 -5.54
N GLY A 33 1.55 -3.55 -4.97
CA GLY A 33 2.06 -4.04 -3.69
C GLY A 33 3.58 -4.24 -3.69
N ASN A 34 4.13 -4.82 -4.76
CA ASN A 34 5.58 -5.00 -4.93
C ASN A 34 6.35 -3.67 -5.05
N VAL A 35 5.75 -2.63 -5.63
CA VAL A 35 6.36 -1.30 -5.68
C VAL A 35 6.35 -0.66 -4.28
N VAL A 36 5.22 -0.73 -3.59
CA VAL A 36 5.08 -0.18 -2.23
C VAL A 36 6.02 -0.87 -1.25
N ASN A 37 6.09 -2.21 -1.23
CA ASN A 37 7.02 -2.93 -0.35
C ASN A 37 8.48 -2.47 -0.58
N ARG A 38 8.91 -2.34 -1.84
CA ARG A 38 10.25 -1.80 -2.17
C ARG A 38 10.46 -0.36 -1.73
N CYS A 39 9.41 0.48 -1.75
CA CYS A 39 9.48 1.82 -1.19
C CYS A 39 9.69 1.76 0.32
N LEU A 40 8.88 0.97 1.03
CA LEU A 40 8.93 0.84 2.50
C LEU A 40 10.28 0.31 2.99
N GLU A 41 10.85 -0.71 2.32
CA GLU A 41 12.17 -1.26 2.65
C GLU A 41 13.32 -0.24 2.53
N ARG A 42 13.14 0.81 1.73
CA ARG A 42 14.17 1.83 1.48
C ARG A 42 14.02 3.06 2.37
N THR A 43 13.06 3.05 3.30
CA THR A 43 12.78 4.19 4.17
C THR A 43 13.48 4.01 5.51
N SER A 44 14.01 5.11 6.05
CA SER A 44 14.79 5.09 7.31
C SER A 44 13.96 4.86 8.56
N ARG A 45 12.64 5.10 8.49
CA ARG A 45 11.67 4.83 9.55
C ARG A 45 10.67 3.78 9.06
N PRO A 46 10.41 2.72 9.82
CA PRO A 46 9.43 1.72 9.43
C PRO A 46 8.03 2.33 9.34
N PHE A 47 7.27 1.90 8.35
CA PHE A 47 5.84 2.22 8.25
C PHE A 47 5.07 1.37 9.25
N GLY A 48 4.20 2.03 10.02
CA GLY A 48 3.39 1.41 11.09
C GLY A 48 1.88 1.48 10.84
N GLY A 49 1.45 1.83 9.63
CA GLY A 49 0.04 2.04 9.28
C GLY A 49 -0.64 0.79 8.74
N ILE A 50 -1.79 1.02 8.09
CA ILE A 50 -2.64 -0.04 7.55
C ILE A 50 -2.42 -0.19 6.04
N ILE A 51 -2.22 -1.40 5.55
CA ILE A 51 -2.22 -1.74 4.13
C ILE A 51 -3.57 -2.35 3.77
N TYR A 52 -4.34 -1.65 2.95
CA TYR A 52 -5.63 -2.12 2.43
C TYR A 52 -5.39 -2.76 1.07
N CYS A 53 -5.71 -4.04 0.92
CA CYS A 53 -5.48 -4.80 -0.29
C CYS A 53 -6.80 -5.20 -0.94
N ILE A 54 -6.91 -5.02 -2.25
CA ILE A 54 -8.10 -5.43 -3.01
C ILE A 54 -8.27 -6.96 -3.08
N SER A 55 -7.20 -7.72 -2.83
CA SER A 55 -7.19 -9.19 -2.88
C SER A 55 -5.97 -9.77 -2.14
N ASP A 56 -5.98 -11.07 -1.88
CA ASP A 56 -4.82 -11.78 -1.28
C ASP A 56 -3.56 -11.66 -2.14
N ALA A 57 -3.70 -11.70 -3.47
CA ALA A 57 -2.58 -11.53 -4.38
C ALA A 57 -1.93 -10.13 -4.25
N ALA A 58 -2.72 -9.10 -3.90
CA ALA A 58 -2.22 -7.76 -3.62
C ALA A 58 -1.57 -7.65 -2.22
N ALA A 59 -1.91 -8.55 -1.29
CA ALA A 59 -1.36 -8.63 0.06
C ALA A 59 -0.06 -9.45 0.14
N ALA A 60 0.14 -10.43 -0.74
CA ALA A 60 1.31 -11.31 -0.77
C ALA A 60 2.68 -10.60 -0.61
N PRO A 61 2.94 -9.42 -1.20
CA PRO A 61 4.22 -8.72 -1.01
C PRO A 61 4.54 -8.28 0.43
N PHE A 62 3.54 -8.28 1.32
CA PHE A 62 3.66 -7.83 2.71
C PHE A 62 3.64 -8.98 3.72
N GLU A 63 3.50 -10.23 3.27
CA GLU A 63 3.49 -11.40 4.15
C GLU A 63 4.78 -11.46 5.01
N GLY A 64 4.60 -11.77 6.30
CA GLY A 64 5.70 -11.88 7.27
C GLY A 64 6.30 -10.55 7.73
N LYS A 65 5.87 -9.41 7.18
CA LYS A 65 6.30 -8.09 7.65
C LYS A 65 5.66 -7.77 9.01
N GLN A 66 6.47 -7.24 9.92
CA GLN A 66 6.04 -6.87 11.27
C GLN A 66 5.69 -5.38 11.33
N GLY A 67 4.79 -5.01 12.25
CA GLY A 67 4.46 -3.62 12.55
C GLY A 67 3.46 -2.96 11.60
N MET A 68 2.87 -3.70 10.66
CA MET A 68 1.81 -3.22 9.76
C MET A 68 0.54 -4.04 9.95
N ASP A 69 -0.62 -3.39 9.87
CA ASP A 69 -1.92 -4.06 9.81
C ASP A 69 -2.29 -4.28 8.34
N ILE A 70 -2.54 -5.52 7.93
CA ILE A 70 -2.87 -5.88 6.55
C ILE A 70 -4.33 -6.30 6.50
N ARG A 71 -5.15 -5.54 5.75
CA ARG A 71 -6.59 -5.79 5.60
C ARG A 71 -6.90 -6.12 4.14
N VAL A 72 -7.53 -7.26 3.92
CA VAL A 72 -7.91 -7.72 2.56
C VAL A 72 -9.41 -7.57 2.36
N ALA A 73 -9.80 -7.01 1.21
CA ALA A 73 -11.19 -6.82 0.85
C ALA A 73 -11.89 -8.18 0.64
N ALA A 74 -13.15 -8.29 1.06
CA ALA A 74 -13.93 -9.52 0.89
C ALA A 74 -14.16 -9.92 -0.58
N ARG A 75 -14.09 -8.95 -1.49
CA ARG A 75 -14.18 -9.13 -2.94
C ARG A 75 -13.22 -8.16 -3.64
N PRO A 76 -12.73 -8.49 -4.85
CA PRO A 76 -11.81 -7.64 -5.59
C PRO A 76 -12.52 -6.48 -6.31
N ASP A 77 -13.27 -5.69 -5.56
CA ASP A 77 -13.98 -4.51 -6.03
C ASP A 77 -13.72 -3.31 -5.11
N GLU A 78 -13.85 -2.11 -5.68
CA GLU A 78 -13.55 -0.85 -5.00
C GLU A 78 -14.43 -0.65 -3.75
N ALA A 79 -15.70 -1.03 -3.83
CA ALA A 79 -16.64 -0.84 -2.73
C ALA A 79 -16.24 -1.67 -1.50
N SER A 80 -15.85 -2.93 -1.72
CA SER A 80 -15.39 -3.85 -0.66
C SER A 80 -14.06 -3.39 -0.06
N MET A 81 -13.19 -2.78 -0.87
CA MET A 81 -11.92 -2.22 -0.41
C MET A 81 -12.11 -0.96 0.43
N LEU A 82 -12.97 -0.02 -0.02
CA LEU A 82 -13.28 1.19 0.73
C LEU A 82 -14.01 0.90 2.05
N ALA A 83 -14.81 -0.17 2.11
CA ALA A 83 -15.45 -0.62 3.35
C ALA A 83 -14.45 -0.96 4.47
N LEU A 84 -13.20 -1.32 4.13
CA LEU A 84 -12.15 -1.58 5.11
C LEU A 84 -11.71 -0.33 5.86
N ILE A 85 -11.82 0.85 5.24
CA ILE A 85 -11.40 2.14 5.80
C ILE A 85 -12.44 2.68 6.77
N GLY A 86 -13.72 2.45 6.48
CA GLY A 86 -14.85 2.87 7.31
C GLY A 86 -15.14 1.95 8.51
N SER A 87 -14.43 0.83 8.63
CA SER A 87 -14.60 -0.13 9.72
C SER A 87 -13.54 0.15 10.81
N PRO A 88 -13.95 0.67 11.99
CA PRO A 88 -13.04 0.97 13.10
C PRO A 88 -12.36 -0.28 13.65
#